data_AF-A0A7C9IZJ2-F1
#
_entry.id   AF-A0A7C9IZJ2-F1
#
_cell.length_a   1.000
_cell.length_b   1.000
_cell.length_c   1.000
_cell.angle_alpha   90.00
_cell.angle_beta   90.00
_cell.angle_gamma   90.00
#
_symmetry.space_group_name_H-M   'P 1'
#
loop_
_entity.id
_entity.type
_entity.pdbx_description
1 polymer ?
#
loop_
_entity_poly.entity_id
_entity_poly.type
_entity_poly.pdbx_seq_one_letter_code
_entity_poly.pdbx_strand_id
1 'polypeptide(L)'
;MKILAVCQSGLGSSFMVQMNVQQILKDENVDVDANDITVDHSDVGSATADSADYFFVESTLADALGSIPKERIVLLKSLIDKKETAEHVNYVLDKANYKFNPNKPGIFQWQSVDDVFLMVVD
;
A
#
# COMPACT_ATOMS: atom_id res chain seq x y z
N MET A 1 -3.58 9.74 -4.13
CA MET A 1 -3.98 8.60 -3.27
C MET A 1 -3.33 8.72 -1.91
N LYS A 2 -4.08 8.47 -0.84
CA LYS A 2 -3.58 8.48 0.54
C LYS A 2 -3.51 7.06 1.10
N ILE A 3 -2.33 6.66 1.55
CA ILE A 3 -2.09 5.39 2.25
C ILE A 3 -1.74 5.71 3.70
N LEU A 4 -2.38 5.03 4.64
CA LEU A 4 -2.10 5.14 6.07
C LEU A 4 -1.70 3.79 6.64
N ALA A 5 -0.49 3.68 7.17
CA ALA A 5 -0.08 2.54 7.97
C ALA A 5 -0.54 2.71 9.42
N VAL A 6 -1.28 1.74 9.95
CA VAL A 6 -1.87 1.84 11.29
C VAL A 6 -1.37 0.71 12.18
N CYS A 7 -0.90 1.06 13.38
CA CYS A 7 -0.59 0.09 14.43
C CYS A 7 -1.17 0.54 15.78
N GLN A 8 -0.97 -0.24 16.84
CA GLN A 8 -1.55 0.07 18.15
C GLN A 8 -1.09 1.43 18.72
N SER A 9 0.19 1.78 18.58
CA SER A 9 0.80 2.98 19.20
C SER A 9 1.25 4.06 18.21
N GLY A 10 1.17 3.78 16.91
CA GLY A 10 1.52 4.73 15.85
C GLY A 10 3.00 5.11 15.69
N LEU A 11 3.91 4.56 16.49
CA LEU A 11 5.32 4.99 16.53
C LEU A 11 6.30 4.06 15.81
N GLY A 12 6.24 2.75 16.08
CA GLY A 12 7.26 1.80 15.63
C GLY A 12 6.88 1.08 14.34
N SER A 13 5.98 0.12 14.46
CA SER A 13 5.68 -0.80 13.37
C SER A 13 4.93 -0.13 12.20
N SER A 14 4.10 0.88 12.46
CA SER A 14 3.42 1.65 11.42
C SER A 14 4.40 2.51 10.61
N PHE A 15 5.39 3.11 11.26
CA PHE A 15 6.47 3.84 10.60
C PHE A 15 7.32 2.92 9.71
N MET A 16 7.60 1.70 10.18
CA MET A 16 8.31 0.70 9.37
C MET A 16 7.54 0.33 8.09
N VAL A 17 6.23 0.14 8.20
CA VAL A 17 5.37 -0.13 7.04
C VAL A 17 5.34 1.07 6.09
N GLN A 18 5.20 2.29 6.61
CA GLN A 18 5.28 3.51 5.79
C GLN A 18 6.57 3.54 4.97
N MET A 19 7.73 3.32 5.60
CA MET A 19 9.02 3.30 4.92
C MET A 19 9.10 2.18 3.88
N ASN A 20 8.57 1.00 4.18
CA ASN A 20 8.51 -0.12 3.23
C ASN A 20 7.64 0.23 2.01
N VAL A 21 6.44 0.77 2.22
CA VAL A 21 5.54 1.18 1.13
C VAL A 21 6.21 2.25 0.26
N GLN A 22 6.84 3.26 0.87
CA GLN A 22 7.58 4.28 0.12
C GLN A 22 8.75 3.70 -0.68
N GLN A 23 9.46 2.71 -0.14
CA GLN A 23 10.52 2.00 -0.85
C GLN A 23 9.95 1.24 -2.06
N ILE A 24 8.86 0.49 -1.86
CA ILE A 24 8.20 -0.29 -2.92
C ILE A 24 7.71 0.64 -4.04
N LEU A 25 7.05 1.76 -3.71
CA LEU A 25 6.60 2.72 -4.72
C LEU A 25 7.76 3.25 -5.59
N LYS A 26 8.94 3.45 -4.99
CA LYS A 26 10.16 3.83 -5.73
C LYS A 26 10.66 2.69 -6.60
N ASP A 27 10.69 1.47 -6.06
CA ASP A 27 11.16 0.28 -6.77
C ASP A 27 10.23 -0.09 -7.95
N GLU A 28 8.92 0.19 -7.83
CA GLU A 28 7.91 0.06 -8.90
C GLU A 28 7.89 1.25 -9.87
N ASN A 29 8.76 2.24 -9.66
CA ASN A 29 8.85 3.47 -10.47
C ASN A 29 7.54 4.27 -10.56
N VAL A 30 6.74 4.24 -9.49
CA VAL A 30 5.56 5.08 -9.35
C VAL A 30 6.00 6.51 -9.04
N ASP A 31 5.63 7.45 -9.91
CA ASP A 31 5.91 8.86 -9.69
C ASP A 31 4.97 9.42 -8.61
N VAL A 32 5.39 9.35 -7.35
CA VAL A 32 4.59 9.79 -6.20
C VAL A 32 4.17 11.27 -6.28
N ASP A 33 5.00 12.13 -6.88
CA ASP A 33 4.73 13.57 -7.00
C ASP A 33 3.73 13.85 -8.13
N ALA A 34 3.88 13.17 -9.28
CA ALA A 34 2.93 13.31 -10.39
C ALA A 34 1.55 12.68 -10.08
N ASN A 35 1.51 11.68 -9.21
CA ASN A 35 0.30 10.92 -8.88
C ASN A 35 -0.37 11.36 -7.56
N ASP A 36 0.14 12.39 -6.90
CA ASP A 36 -0.32 12.91 -5.60
C ASP A 36 -0.50 11.78 -4.58
N ILE A 37 0.51 10.91 -4.46
CA ILE A 37 0.51 9.77 -3.55
C ILE A 37 1.18 10.16 -2.24
N THR A 38 0.44 10.09 -1.15
CA THR A 38 0.96 10.34 0.20
C THR A 38 0.90 9.07 1.02
N VAL A 39 2.01 8.75 1.70
CA VAL A 39 2.10 7.61 2.62
C VAL A 39 2.44 8.14 4.00
N ASP A 40 1.55 7.93 4.95
CA ASP A 40 1.74 8.31 6.35
C ASP A 40 1.47 7.13 7.29
N HIS A 41 1.61 7.36 8.58
CA HIS A 41 1.42 6.37 9.63
C HIS A 41 0.67 6.97 10.82
N SER A 42 -0.07 6.14 11.55
CA SER A 42 -0.82 6.57 12.74
C SER A 42 -1.10 5.41 13.69
N ASP A 43 -1.71 5.73 14.82
CA ASP A 43 -2.27 4.76 15.75
C ASP A 43 -3.75 4.46 15.44
N VAL A 44 -4.24 3.31 15.92
CA VAL A 44 -5.64 2.87 15.71
C VAL A 44 -6.68 3.85 16.28
N GLY A 45 -6.36 4.60 17.34
CA GLY A 45 -7.27 5.54 17.98
C GLY A 45 -7.40 6.86 17.22
N SER A 46 -6.39 7.21 16.42
CA SER A 46 -6.36 8.42 15.61
C SER A 46 -6.83 8.21 14.16
N ALA A 47 -6.88 6.96 13.69
CA ALA A 47 -7.31 6.63 12.34
C ALA A 47 -8.83 6.80 12.16
N THR A 48 -9.23 7.53 11.11
CA THR A 48 -10.63 7.74 10.73
C THR A 48 -10.84 7.38 9.26
N ALA A 49 -12.09 7.19 8.84
CA ALA A 49 -12.40 6.85 7.44
C ALA A 49 -11.95 7.91 6.41
N ASP A 50 -11.74 9.16 6.86
CA ASP A 50 -11.26 10.27 6.04
C ASP A 50 -9.74 10.44 6.07
N SER A 51 -9.04 9.70 6.94
CA SER A 51 -7.58 9.81 7.10
C SER A 51 -6.83 9.31 5.86
N ALA A 52 -7.38 8.31 5.14
CA ALA A 52 -6.76 7.75 3.94
C ALA A 52 -7.76 7.01 3.03
N ASP A 53 -7.31 6.72 1.80
CA ASP A 53 -8.03 5.86 0.85
C ASP A 53 -7.83 4.38 1.19
N TYR A 54 -6.63 4.02 1.63
CA TYR A 54 -6.24 2.66 2.01
C TYR A 54 -5.50 2.63 3.35
N PHE A 55 -5.83 1.65 4.17
CA PHE A 55 -5.30 1.47 5.52
C PHE A 55 -4.55 0.16 5.61
N PHE A 56 -3.24 0.21 5.82
CA PHE A 56 -2.40 -0.98 6.02
C PHE A 56 -2.33 -1.27 7.51
N VAL A 57 -2.86 -2.42 7.92
CA VAL A 57 -3.15 -2.71 9.34
C VAL A 57 -2.72 -4.13 9.64
N GLU A 58 -2.14 -4.36 10.81
CA GLU A 58 -1.89 -5.72 11.27
C GLU A 58 -3.20 -6.47 11.48
N SER A 59 -3.25 -7.73 11.04
CA SER A 59 -4.49 -8.54 11.02
C SER A 59 -5.23 -8.62 12.36
N THR A 60 -4.53 -8.58 13.50
CA THR A 60 -5.17 -8.62 14.84
C THR A 60 -5.86 -7.32 15.24
N LEU A 61 -5.58 -6.21 14.56
CA LEU A 61 -6.14 -4.88 14.84
C LEU A 61 -7.30 -4.51 13.91
N ALA A 62 -7.73 -5.41 13.02
CA ALA A 62 -8.82 -5.16 12.06
C ALA A 62 -10.11 -4.68 12.75
N ASP A 63 -10.47 -5.31 13.87
CA ASP A 63 -11.69 -5.01 14.63
C ASP A 63 -11.64 -3.62 15.29
N ALA A 64 -10.44 -3.09 15.57
CA ALA A 64 -10.27 -1.76 16.15
C ALA A 64 -10.63 -0.63 15.16
N LEU A 65 -10.67 -0.94 13.85
CA LEU A 65 -10.98 0.00 12.78
C LEU A 65 -12.40 -0.19 12.22
N GLY A 66 -13.35 -0.64 13.05
CA GLY A 66 -14.73 -0.92 12.63
C GLY A 66 -15.50 0.27 12.05
N SER A 67 -15.00 1.50 12.21
CA SER A 67 -15.54 2.72 11.59
C SER A 67 -15.11 2.91 10.14
N ILE A 68 -14.09 2.17 9.68
CA ILE A 68 -13.52 2.24 8.34
C ILE A 68 -14.14 1.14 7.46
N PRO A 69 -14.55 1.45 6.22
CA PRO A 69 -15.05 0.44 5.29
C PRO A 69 -14.03 -0.67 5.04
N LYS A 70 -14.47 -1.94 5.13
CA LYS A 70 -13.59 -3.10 5.03
C LYS A 70 -12.85 -3.18 3.68
N GLU A 71 -13.43 -2.61 2.63
CA GLU A 71 -12.87 -2.61 1.27
C GLU A 71 -11.63 -1.68 1.13
N ARG A 72 -11.41 -0.82 2.14
CA ARG A 72 -10.27 0.10 2.26
C ARG A 72 -9.22 -0.41 3.26
N ILE A 73 -9.50 -1.47 4.00
CA ILE A 73 -8.58 -2.07 4.97
C ILE A 73 -7.78 -3.17 4.29
N VAL A 74 -6.46 -3.04 4.34
CA VAL A 74 -5.47 -4.00 3.85
C VAL A 74 -4.83 -4.65 5.07
N LEU A 75 -5.10 -5.94 5.26
CA LEU A 75 -4.61 -6.69 6.41
C LEU A 75 -3.25 -7.30 6.11
N LEU A 76 -2.27 -6.99 6.95
CA LEU A 76 -0.94 -7.57 6.94
C LEU A 76 -0.85 -8.65 8.03
N LYS A 77 -0.34 -9.83 7.68
CA LYS A 77 0.00 -10.87 8.64
C LYS A 77 1.28 -10.52 9.40
N SER A 78 2.22 -9.85 8.74
CA SER A 78 3.49 -9.43 9.31
C SER A 78 3.88 -8.03 8.85
N LEU A 79 4.07 -7.11 9.80
CA LEU A 79 4.50 -5.73 9.52
C LEU A 79 5.96 -5.63 9.04
N ILE A 80 6.72 -6.71 9.13
CA ILE A 80 8.14 -6.79 8.73
C ILE A 80 8.28 -7.49 7.37
N ASP A 81 7.24 -8.20 6.90
CA ASP A 81 7.28 -8.91 5.63
C ASP A 81 7.11 -7.91 4.47
N LYS A 82 8.26 -7.53 3.89
CA LYS A 82 8.33 -6.64 2.74
C LYS A 82 7.67 -7.23 1.50
N LYS A 83 7.69 -8.55 1.34
CA LYS A 83 7.11 -9.22 0.18
C LYS A 83 5.58 -9.14 0.24
N GLU A 84 5.00 -9.48 1.40
CA GLU A 84 3.56 -9.30 1.65
C GLU A 84 3.15 -7.83 1.43
N THR A 85 3.94 -6.89 1.98
CA THR A 85 3.68 -5.46 1.80
C THR A 85 3.70 -5.06 0.32
N ALA A 86 4.65 -5.56 -0.48
CA ALA A 86 4.74 -5.29 -1.91
C ALA A 86 3.55 -5.83 -2.71
N GLU A 87 3.15 -7.07 -2.45
CA GLU A 87 1.97 -7.69 -3.07
C GLU A 87 0.71 -6.84 -2.82
N HIS A 88 0.53 -6.35 -1.59
CA HIS A 88 -0.60 -5.51 -1.23
C HIS A 88 -0.52 -4.09 -1.81
N VAL A 89 0.67 -3.48 -1.89
CA VAL A 89 0.84 -2.17 -2.53
C VAL A 89 0.51 -2.27 -4.01
N ASN A 90 1.00 -3.29 -4.71
CA ASN A 90 0.72 -3.50 -6.13
C ASN A 90 -0.77 -3.73 -6.38
N TYR A 91 -1.43 -4.55 -5.54
CA TYR A 91 -2.89 -4.70 -5.58
C TYR A 91 -3.65 -3.37 -5.43
N VAL A 92 -3.21 -2.50 -4.52
CA VAL A 92 -3.82 -1.18 -4.28
C VAL A 92 -3.61 -0.24 -5.48
N LEU A 93 -2.41 -0.25 -6.07
CA LEU A 93 -2.10 0.54 -7.26
C LEU A 93 -2.94 0.13 -8.47
N ASP A 94 -3.07 -1.18 -8.71
CA ASP A 94 -3.91 -1.74 -9.79
C ASP A 94 -5.38 -1.35 -9.61
N LYS A 95 -5.91 -1.52 -8.39
CA LYS A 95 -7.30 -1.18 -8.06
C LYS A 95 -7.59 0.31 -8.23
N ALA A 96 -6.61 1.17 -7.95
CA ALA A 96 -6.72 2.60 -8.14
C ALA A 96 -6.36 3.07 -9.56
N ASN A 97 -6.06 2.15 -10.47
CA ASN A 97 -5.75 2.42 -11.88
C ASN A 97 -4.49 3.29 -12.08
N TYR A 98 -3.53 3.23 -11.15
CA TYR A 98 -2.21 3.85 -11.34
C TYR A 98 -1.41 2.98 -12.30
N LYS A 99 -1.23 3.46 -13.54
CA LYS A 99 -0.50 2.73 -14.58
C LYS A 99 1.01 2.78 -14.34
N PHE A 100 1.63 1.61 -14.41
CA PHE A 100 3.07 1.41 -14.50
C PHE A 100 3.73 2.36 -15.52
N ASN A 101 4.91 2.91 -15.19
CA ASN A 101 5.72 3.69 -16.13
C ASN A 101 6.65 2.77 -16.95
N PRO A 102 6.39 2.56 -18.25
CA PRO A 102 7.16 1.62 -19.07
C PRO A 102 8.62 2.04 -19.31
N ASN A 103 9.00 3.29 -18.96
CA ASN A 103 10.36 3.79 -19.17
C ASN A 103 11.32 3.52 -18.01
N LYS A 104 10.85 2.87 -16.93
CA LYS A 104 11.71 2.39 -15.85
C LYS A 104 11.18 1.03 -15.34
N PRO A 105 11.85 -0.10 -15.65
CA PRO A 105 11.38 -1.40 -15.23
C PRO A 105 11.39 -1.50 -13.71
N GLY A 106 10.23 -1.80 -13.13
CA GLY A 106 10.10 -2.14 -11.71
C GLY A 106 10.58 -3.56 -11.42
N ILE A 107 10.56 -3.95 -10.14
CA ILE A 107 10.94 -5.30 -9.68
C ILE A 107 9.99 -6.40 -10.18
N PHE A 108 8.74 -6.06 -10.48
CA PHE A 108 7.80 -6.97 -11.15
C PHE A 108 7.74 -6.66 -12.64
N GLN A 109 7.93 -7.68 -13.47
CA GLN A 109 7.83 -7.56 -14.92
C GLN A 109 6.36 -7.68 -15.35
N TRP A 110 5.82 -6.57 -15.85
CA TRP A 110 4.50 -6.52 -16.45
C TRP A 110 4.61 -6.82 -17.94
N GLN A 111 3.97 -7.90 -18.41
CA GLN A 111 3.85 -8.16 -19.84
C GLN A 111 2.55 -7.56 -20.36
N SER A 112 2.65 -6.83 -21.48
CA SER A 112 1.47 -6.36 -22.21
C SER A 112 0.89 -7.51 -23.01
N VAL A 113 -0.32 -7.94 -22.68
CA VAL A 113 -1.10 -8.90 -23.46
C VAL A 113 -2.42 -8.24 -23.79
N ASP A 114 -2.67 -7.94 -25.07
CA ASP A 114 -3.94 -7.38 -25.57
C ASP A 114 -4.44 -6.12 -24.81
N ASP A 115 -3.61 -5.09 -24.68
CA ASP A 115 -3.88 -3.84 -23.94
C ASP A 115 -4.19 -3.98 -22.44
N VAL A 116 -4.07 -5.21 -21.91
CA VAL A 116 -4.16 -5.55 -20.49
C VAL A 116 -2.75 -5.80 -19.95
N PHE A 117 -2.39 -5.12 -18.87
CA PHE A 117 -1.13 -5.37 -18.17
C PHE A 117 -1.33 -6.56 -17.23
N LEU A 118 -0.63 -7.66 -17.47
CA LEU A 118 -0.65 -8.83 -16.60
C LEU A 118 0.66 -8.91 -15.81
N MET A 119 0.53 -9.11 -14.49
CA MET A 119 1.65 -9.40 -13.61
C MET A 119 2.18 -10.79 -13.96
N VAL A 120 3.40 -10.88 -14.48
CA VAL A 120 4.08 -12.15 -14.69
C VAL A 120 5.05 -12.34 -13.54
N VAL A 121 4.81 -13.37 -12.73
CA VAL A 121 5.74 -13.80 -11.68
C VAL A 121 6.62 -14.87 -12.32
N ASP A 122 7.86 -14.52 -12.64
CA ASP A 122 8.89 -15.51 -12.99
C ASP A 122 9.37 -16.28 -11.75
#